data_AF-A0A3C0NW66-F1
#
_entry.id   AF-A0A3C0NW66-F1
#
_cell.length_a   1.000
_cell.length_b   1.000
_cell.length_c   1.000
_cell.angle_alpha   90.00
_cell.angle_beta   90.00
_cell.angle_gamma   90.00
#
_symmetry.space_group_name_H-M   'P 1'
#
loop_
_entity.id
_entity.type
_entity.pdbx_description
1 polymer ?
#
loop_
_entity_poly.entity_id
_entity_poly.type
_entity_poly.pdbx_seq_one_letter_code
_entity_poly.pdbx_strand_id
1 'polypeptide(L)' 'LRKLSHSTIVIEENVYIGEKVTILQGVRIGAGSIIGAGSVVTKSIPKNTIAVGVPAKSIKNFKHNKWVAIEQF' A
#
# COMPACT_ATOMS: atom_id res chain seq x y z
N LEU A 1 3.64 -30.73 9.62
CA LEU A 1 4.22 -29.37 9.62
C LEU A 1 3.66 -28.61 8.42
N ARG A 2 3.17 -27.37 8.59
CA ARG A 2 2.69 -26.55 7.46
C ARG A 2 3.89 -26.16 6.59
N LYS A 3 3.81 -26.39 5.28
CA LYS A 3 4.83 -25.93 4.33
C LYS A 3 4.89 -24.40 4.39
N LEU A 4 6.07 -23.86 4.68
CA LEU A 4 6.31 -22.42 4.58
C LEU A 4 6.33 -22.03 3.10
N SER A 5 5.53 -21.04 2.73
CA SER A 5 5.58 -20.39 1.42
C SER A 5 5.97 -18.93 1.59
N HIS A 6 6.67 -18.39 0.61
CA HIS A 6 7.05 -16.98 0.51
C HIS A 6 6.83 -16.52 -0.93
N SER A 7 6.41 -15.26 -1.09
CA SER A 7 6.31 -14.58 -2.38
C SER A 7 6.97 -13.22 -2.28
N THR A 8 7.74 -12.85 -3.31
CA THR A 8 8.46 -11.56 -3.37
C THR A 8 7.54 -10.38 -3.10
N ILE A 9 8.00 -9.48 -2.23
CA ILE A 9 7.38 -8.18 -1.99
C ILE A 9 8.13 -7.16 -2.83
N VAL A 10 7.39 -6.30 -3.54
CA VAL A 10 7.99 -5.26 -4.39
C VAL A 10 7.55 -3.89 -3.87
N ILE A 11 8.53 -3.03 -3.60
CA ILE A 11 8.33 -1.63 -3.25
C ILE A 11 9.01 -0.81 -4.35
N GLU A 12 8.21 -0.08 -5.12
CA GLU A 12 8.71 0.73 -6.24
C GLU A 12 9.29 2.08 -5.77
N GLU A 13 9.75 2.91 -6.69
CA GLU A 13 10.45 4.15 -6.37
C GLU A 13 9.55 5.16 -5.63
N ASN A 14 10.15 5.95 -4.73
CA ASN A 14 9.49 7.05 -4.02
C ASN A 14 8.24 6.63 -3.21
N VAL A 15 8.18 5.38 -2.75
CA VAL A 15 7.15 4.94 -1.82
C VAL A 15 7.48 5.43 -0.41
N TYR A 16 6.49 6.02 0.27
CA TYR A 16 6.57 6.34 1.69
C TYR A 16 5.87 5.25 2.51
N ILE A 17 6.57 4.69 3.50
CA ILE A 17 6.02 3.69 4.42
C ILE A 17 5.98 4.30 5.81
N GLY A 18 4.77 4.48 6.35
CA GLY A 18 4.58 4.95 7.72
C GLY A 18 5.07 3.95 8.77
N GLU A 19 5.17 4.41 10.01
CA GLU A 19 5.62 3.59 11.11
C GLU A 19 4.72 2.37 11.36
N LYS A 20 5.30 1.23 11.76
CA LYS A 20 4.59 0.01 12.15
C LYS A 20 3.64 -0.55 11.07
N VAL A 21 4.01 -0.40 9.79
CA VAL A 21 3.31 -1.03 8.68
C VAL A 21 3.71 -2.51 8.55
N THR A 22 2.72 -3.36 8.29
CA THR A 22 2.93 -4.78 7.92
C THR A 22 2.55 -4.99 6.45
N ILE A 23 3.43 -5.58 5.64
CA ILE A 23 3.16 -5.89 4.23
C ILE A 23 3.15 -7.42 4.06
N LEU A 24 2.05 -7.96 3.54
CA LEU A 24 1.95 -9.41 3.31
C LEU A 24 2.72 -9.84 2.05
N GLN A 25 3.14 -11.10 2.02
CA GLN A 25 3.86 -11.70 0.88
C GLN A 25 3.13 -11.52 -0.45
N GLY A 26 3.88 -11.31 -1.54
CA GLY A 26 3.32 -11.17 -2.89
C GLY A 26 2.69 -9.81 -3.20
N VAL A 27 2.70 -8.87 -2.25
CA VAL A 27 2.21 -7.49 -2.45
C VAL A 27 3.23 -6.68 -3.25
N ARG A 28 2.73 -5.89 -4.20
CA ARG A 28 3.46 -4.80 -4.86
C ARG A 28 2.91 -3.45 -4.43
N ILE A 29 3.78 -2.54 -4.00
CA ILE A 29 3.42 -1.14 -3.72
C ILE A 29 3.97 -0.30 -4.86
N GLY A 30 3.05 0.31 -5.63
CA GLY A 30 3.38 1.09 -6.81
C GLY A 30 4.08 2.41 -6.49
N ALA A 31 4.85 2.92 -7.45
CA ALA A 31 5.69 4.11 -7.27
C ALA A 31 4.91 5.34 -6.78
N GLY A 32 5.54 6.15 -5.93
CA GLY A 32 4.96 7.39 -5.40
C GLY A 32 3.78 7.20 -4.42
N SER A 33 3.53 5.96 -3.98
CA SER A 33 2.45 5.66 -3.03
C SER A 33 2.84 5.89 -1.58
N ILE A 34 1.84 6.17 -0.75
CA ILE A 34 1.98 6.47 0.67
C ILE A 34 1.19 5.43 1.46
N ILE A 35 1.86 4.69 2.33
CA ILE A 35 1.20 3.76 3.27
C ILE A 35 1.14 4.42 4.64
N GLY A 36 -0.07 4.59 5.18
CA GLY A 36 -0.27 5.18 6.49
C GLY A 36 0.30 4.33 7.63
N ALA A 37 0.63 4.97 8.74
CA ALA A 37 1.15 4.28 9.92
C ALA A 37 0.16 3.22 10.44
N GLY A 38 0.69 2.11 10.96
CA GLY A 38 -0.10 1.01 11.52
C GLY A 38 -0.88 0.17 10.49
N SER A 39 -0.68 0.39 9.19
CA SER A 39 -1.42 -0.34 8.15
C SER A 39 -1.00 -1.79 7.98
N VAL A 40 -1.96 -2.64 7.62
CA VAL A 40 -1.71 -4.03 7.17
C VAL A 40 -2.07 -4.17 5.70
N VAL A 41 -1.06 -4.20 4.85
CA VAL A 41 -1.22 -4.26 3.39
C VAL A 41 -1.40 -5.71 2.96
N THR A 42 -2.64 -6.06 2.64
CA THR A 42 -3.03 -7.43 2.22
C THR A 42 -3.18 -7.58 0.71
N LYS A 43 -3.18 -6.47 -0.05
CA LYS A 43 -3.35 -6.42 -1.50
C LYS A 43 -2.40 -5.38 -2.09
N SER A 44 -1.97 -5.58 -3.33
CA SER A 44 -1.12 -4.63 -4.05
C SER A 44 -1.75 -3.24 -4.13
N ILE A 45 -0.93 -2.21 -3.95
CA ILE A 45 -1.33 -0.81 -3.97
C ILE A 45 -0.89 -0.20 -5.31
N PRO A 46 -1.81 0.42 -6.09
CA PRO A 46 -1.45 1.09 -7.34
C PRO A 46 -0.45 2.23 -7.12
N LYS A 47 0.22 2.69 -8.18
CA LYS A 47 1.07 3.90 -8.13
C LYS A 47 0.29 5.14 -7.67
N ASN A 48 0.99 6.10 -7.09
CA ASN A 48 0.44 7.40 -6.68
C ASN A 48 -0.86 7.28 -5.86
N THR A 49 -0.88 6.36 -4.91
CA THR A 49 -2.04 6.03 -4.08
C THR A 49 -1.67 6.19 -2.60
N ILE A 50 -2.54 6.81 -1.83
CA ILE A 50 -2.45 6.75 -0.36
C ILE A 50 -3.31 5.60 0.11
N ALA A 51 -2.79 4.68 0.91
CA ALA A 51 -3.55 3.59 1.51
C ALA A 51 -3.36 3.54 3.03
N VAL A 52 -4.45 3.33 3.79
CA VAL A 52 -4.41 3.31 5.27
C VAL A 52 -5.33 2.23 5.85
N GLY A 53 -5.15 1.89 7.13
CA GLY A 53 -6.02 0.98 7.88
C GLY A 53 -5.57 -0.48 7.90
N VAL A 54 -6.39 -1.31 8.55
CA VAL A 54 -6.21 -2.76 8.75
C VAL A 54 -7.53 -3.47 8.38
N PRO A 55 -7.66 -4.08 7.19
CA PRO A 55 -6.67 -4.08 6.10
C PRO A 55 -6.52 -2.70 5.44
N ALA A 56 -5.36 -2.46 4.83
CA ALA A 56 -5.08 -1.22 4.12
C ALA A 56 -6.03 -1.06 2.93
N LYS A 57 -6.74 0.06 2.89
CA LYS A 57 -7.61 0.48 1.78
C LYS A 57 -7.03 1.71 1.12
N SER A 58 -7.05 1.75 -0.20
CA SER A 58 -6.71 2.96 -0.97
C SER A 58 -7.69 4.06 -0.63
N ILE A 59 -7.17 5.22 -0.24
CA ILE A 59 -7.97 6.36 0.23
C ILE A 59 -7.92 7.58 -0.66
N LYS A 60 -6.78 7.80 -1.31
CA LYS A 60 -6.59 8.92 -2.22
C LYS A 60 -5.76 8.47 -3.41
N ASN A 61 -5.97 9.11 -4.55
CA ASN A 61 -5.10 9.01 -5.71
C ASN A 61 -4.55 10.40 -6.07
N PHE A 62 -3.38 10.43 -6.69
CA PHE A 62 -2.79 11.67 -7.18
C PHE A 62 -3.33 12.00 -8.58
N LYS A 63 -4.07 13.10 -8.70
CA LYS A 63 -4.64 13.62 -9.95
C LYS A 63 -4.53 15.14 -9.98
N HIS A 64 -4.25 15.73 -11.14
CA HIS A 64 -4.15 17.20 -11.30
C HIS A 64 -3.25 17.89 -10.27
N ASN A 65 -2.09 17.29 -9.98
CA ASN A 65 -1.12 17.75 -8.98
C ASN A 65 -1.68 17.85 -7.54
N LYS A 66 -2.71 17.05 -7.24
CA LYS A 66 -3.39 17.04 -5.93
C LYS A 66 -3.77 15.62 -5.54
N TRP A 67 -3.86 15.38 -4.23
CA TRP A 67 -4.44 14.14 -3.69
C TRP A 67 -5.97 14.27 -3.64
N VAL A 68 -6.65 13.43 -4.41
CA VAL A 68 -8.12 13.42 -4.50
C VAL A 68 -8.64 12.19 -3.78
N ALA A 69 -9.69 12.36 -2.97
CA ALA A 69 -10.35 11.23 -2.31
C ALA A 69 -10.96 10.30 -3.36
N ILE A 70 -10.87 9.00 -3.11
CA ILE A 70 -11.58 8.01 -3.91
C ILE A 70 -13.03 8.02 -3.39
N GLU A 71 -14.01 8.19 -4.27
CA GLU A 71 -15.44 8.35 -3.89
C GLU A 71 -16.07 7.07 -3.28
N GLN A 72 -15.28 6.03 -3.04
CA GLN A 72 -15.76 4.72 -2.61
C GLN A 72 -14.96 4.27 -1.38
N PHE A 73 -15.52 4.53 -0.20
CA PHE A 73 -15.11 3.93 1.07
C PHE A 73 -16.22 3.13 1.70
#